data_AF-V4HPB1-F1
#
_entry.id   AF-V4HPB1-F1
#
_cell.length_a   1.000
_cell.length_b   1.000
_cell.length_c   1.000
_cell.angle_alpha   90.00
_cell.angle_beta   90.00
_cell.angle_gamma   90.00
#
_symmetry.space_group_name_H-M   'P 1'
#
loop_
_entity.id
_entity.type
_entity.pdbx_description
1 polymer ?
#
loop_
_entity_poly.entity_id
_entity_poly.type
_entity_poly.pdbx_seq_one_letter_code
_entity_poly.pdbx_strand_id
1 'polypeptide(L)'
;MSAKTLSEECDASLPTVYRRVDRLIDCGLLAEQTEVAEDGHHYSVYSARLERLTVELEDGDLQVTLEQAPADDVADRFTDLWEGI
;
A
#
# COMPACT_ATOMS: atom_id res chain seq x y z
N MET A 1 -6.41 1.99 5.91
CA MET A 1 -6.13 2.38 7.32
C MET A 1 -5.57 3.79 7.37
N SER A 2 -5.99 4.62 8.33
CA SER A 2 -5.40 5.96 8.50
C SER A 2 -3.99 5.90 9.11
N ALA A 3 -3.20 6.97 8.96
CA ALA A 3 -1.90 7.09 9.66
C ALA A 3 -2.04 6.96 11.18
N LYS A 4 -3.15 7.44 11.75
CA LYS A 4 -3.44 7.31 13.18
C LYS A 4 -3.70 5.86 13.58
N THR A 5 -4.49 5.13 12.79
CA THR A 5 -4.73 3.70 13.00
C THR A 5 -3.43 2.91 12.95
N LEU A 6 -2.58 3.17 11.95
CA LEU A 6 -1.26 2.52 11.84
C LEU A 6 -0.35 2.85 13.03
N SER A 7 -0.41 4.09 13.54
CA SER A 7 0.36 4.52 14.73
C SER A 7 -0.04 3.70 15.96
N GLU A 8 -1.34 3.51 16.17
CA GLU A 8 -1.90 2.75 17.28
C GLU A 8 -1.58 1.25 17.16
N GLU A 9 -1.80 0.64 15.99
CA GLU A 9 -1.59 -0.80 15.79
C GLU A 9 -0.12 -1.20 15.76
N CYS A 10 0.76 -0.35 15.22
CA CYS A 10 2.20 -0.62 15.15
C CYS A 10 2.99 -0.12 16.36
N ASP A 11 2.33 0.45 17.38
CA ASP A 11 2.95 1.13 18.54
C ASP A 11 4.11 2.05 18.10
N ALA A 12 3.82 2.91 17.11
CA ALA A 12 4.82 3.75 16.45
C ALA A 12 4.36 5.20 16.44
N SER A 13 5.29 6.14 16.64
CA SER A 13 4.97 7.56 16.52
C SER A 13 4.52 7.93 15.11
N LEU A 14 3.63 8.92 14.97
CA LEU A 14 3.18 9.42 13.67
C LEU A 14 4.33 9.76 12.70
N PRO A 15 5.43 10.43 13.11
CA PRO A 15 6.57 10.66 12.22
C PRO A 15 7.25 9.37 11.72
N THR A 16 7.22 8.29 12.53
CA THR A 16 7.73 6.98 12.12
C THR A 16 6.78 6.28 11.16
N VAL A 17 5.47 6.42 11.37
CA VAL A 17 4.45 5.92 10.44
C VAL A 17 4.63 6.58 9.08
N TYR A 18 4.64 7.91 9.00
CA TYR A 18 4.83 8.65 7.74
C TYR A 18 6.10 8.20 7.00
N ARG A 19 7.25 8.15 7.69
CA ARG A 19 8.50 7.66 7.09
C ARG A 19 8.42 6.22 6.56
N ARG A 20 7.62 5.34 7.17
CA ARG A 20 7.45 3.95 6.73
C ARG A 20 6.48 3.83 5.56
N VAL A 21 5.34 4.51 5.62
CA VAL A 21 4.36 4.49 4.53
C VAL A 21 4.94 5.11 3.27
N ASP A 22 5.67 6.23 3.38
CA ASP A 22 6.35 6.86 2.23
C ASP A 22 7.28 5.85 1.53
N ARG A 23 8.12 5.14 2.30
CA ARG A 23 9.02 4.12 1.76
C ARG A 23 8.27 2.94 1.14
N LEU A 24 7.16 2.52 1.72
CA LEU A 24 6.38 1.41 1.19
C LEU A 24 5.62 1.83 -0.09
N ILE A 25 5.18 3.08 -0.17
CA ILE A 25 4.60 3.67 -1.39
C ILE A 25 5.67 3.77 -2.49
N ASP A 26 6.87 4.25 -2.17
CA ASP A 26 8.00 4.31 -3.11
C ASP A 26 8.37 2.92 -3.66
N CYS A 27 8.21 1.87 -2.85
CA CYS A 27 8.41 0.48 -3.28
C CYS A 27 7.18 -0.14 -3.98
N GLY A 28 6.08 0.59 -4.14
CA GLY A 28 4.84 0.10 -4.74
C GLY A 28 4.06 -0.91 -3.88
N LEU A 29 4.38 -1.03 -2.59
CA LEU A 29 3.78 -2.00 -1.67
C LEU A 29 2.53 -1.47 -0.97
N LEU A 30 2.36 -0.15 -0.89
CA LEU A 30 1.15 0.51 -0.41
C LEU A 30 0.57 1.43 -1.49
N ALA A 31 -0.75 1.57 -1.47
CA ALA A 31 -1.48 2.65 -2.14
C ALA A 31 -1.95 3.66 -1.09
N GLU A 32 -1.94 4.94 -1.45
CA GLU A 32 -2.53 6.02 -0.67
C GLU A 32 -3.79 6.54 -1.38
N GLN A 33 -4.84 6.75 -0.61
CA GLN A 33 -6.06 7.43 -1.07
C GLN A 33 -6.42 8.51 -0.04
N THR A 34 -6.97 9.62 -0.51
CA THR A 34 -7.52 10.65 0.38
C THR A 34 -8.99 10.38 0.62
N GLU A 35 -9.37 10.18 1.88
CA GLU A 35 -10.78 10.14 2.28
C GLU A 35 -11.24 11.53 2.73
N VAL A 36 -12.43 11.91 2.28
CA VAL A 36 -13.10 13.15 2.67
C VAL A 36 -14.12 12.80 3.75
N ALA A 37 -13.89 13.24 4.98
CA ALA A 37 -14.90 13.13 6.03
C ALA A 37 -16.04 14.13 5.81
N GLU A 38 -17.24 13.80 6.33
CA GLU A 38 -18.44 14.64 6.23
C GLU A 38 -18.29 16.03 6.87
N ASP A 39 -17.33 16.18 7.79
CA ASP A 39 -16.97 17.43 8.46
C ASP A 39 -15.94 18.29 7.68
N GLY A 40 -15.49 17.81 6.51
CA GLY A 40 -14.51 18.49 5.67
C GLY A 40 -13.05 18.24 6.06
N HIS A 41 -12.77 17.40 7.05
CA HIS A 41 -11.41 16.96 7.34
C HIS A 41 -10.97 15.86 6.38
N HIS A 42 -9.95 16.14 5.57
CA HIS A 42 -9.36 15.16 4.67
C HIS A 42 -8.26 14.40 5.41
N TYR A 43 -8.23 13.08 5.29
CA TYR A 43 -7.13 12.27 5.81
C TYR A 43 -6.72 11.19 4.81
N SER A 44 -5.43 10.86 4.83
CA SER A 44 -4.90 9.77 4.02
C SER A 44 -5.25 8.42 4.63
N VAL A 45 -5.72 7.51 3.78
CA VAL A 45 -5.84 6.08 4.07
C VAL A 45 -4.90 5.30 3.18
N TYR A 46 -4.29 4.28 3.78
CA TYR A 46 -3.33 3.41 3.13
C TYR A 46 -3.89 1.99 3.01
N SER A 47 -3.67 1.36 1.86
CA SER A 47 -4.03 -0.03 1.60
C SER A 47 -2.83 -0.80 1.04
N ALA A 48 -2.76 -2.10 1.35
CA ALA A 48 -1.71 -2.99 0.83
C ALA A 48 -1.93 -3.25 -0.67
N ARG A 49 -0.83 -3.25 -1.44
CA ARG A 49 -0.80 -3.69 -2.85
C ARG A 49 -0.19 -5.08 -3.04
N LEU A 50 0.06 -5.76 -1.93
CA LEU A 50 0.60 -7.11 -1.88
C LEU A 50 -0.34 -8.03 -1.11
N GLU A 51 -0.40 -9.28 -1.55
CA GLU A 51 -1.03 -10.38 -0.83
C GLU A 51 0.00 -11.10 0.05
N ARG A 52 1.22 -11.28 -0.45
CA ARG A 52 2.28 -12.00 0.26
C ARG A 52 3.65 -11.39 0.02
N LEU A 53 4.41 -11.27 1.09
CA LEU A 53 5.86 -11.05 1.08
C LEU A 53 6.50 -12.29 1.69
N THR A 54 7.35 -12.97 0.92
CA THR A 54 8.17 -14.08 1.40
C THR A 54 9.62 -13.64 1.41
N VAL A 55 10.28 -13.79 2.57
CA VAL A 55 11.70 -13.53 2.74
C VAL A 55 12.36 -14.84 3.15
N GLU A 56 13.25 -15.33 2.32
CA GLU A 56 14.01 -16.57 2.55
C GLU A 56 15.50 -16.22 2.71
N LEU A 57 16.12 -16.77 3.75
CA LEU A 57 17.55 -16.68 3.99
C LEU A 57 18.09 -18.11 4.07
N GLU A 58 18.75 -18.55 3.01
CA GLU A 58 19.28 -19.91 2.87
C GLU A 58 20.73 -19.84 2.38
N ASP A 59 21.65 -20.54 3.05
CA ASP A 59 23.09 -20.57 2.73
C ASP A 59 23.78 -19.19 2.58
N GLY A 60 23.21 -18.15 3.20
CA GLY A 60 23.71 -16.78 3.13
C GLY A 60 23.12 -15.94 2.00
N ASP A 61 22.28 -16.53 1.15
CA ASP A 61 21.54 -15.85 0.10
C ASP A 61 20.18 -15.37 0.62
N LEU A 62 19.84 -14.12 0.29
CA LEU A 62 18.56 -13.48 0.62
C LEU A 62 17.68 -13.45 -0.63
N GLN A 63 16.57 -14.19 -0.60
CA GLN A 63 15.55 -14.17 -1.63
C GLN A 63 14.29 -13.46 -1.12
N VAL A 64 13.77 -12.54 -1.92
CA VAL A 64 12.53 -11.81 -1.62
C VAL A 64 11.55 -12.03 -2.76
N THR A 65 10.40 -12.61 -2.43
CA THR A 65 9.30 -12.86 -3.37
C THR A 65 8.07 -12.05 -2.97
N LEU A 66 7.45 -11.39 -3.94
CA LEU A 66 6.24 -10.58 -3.75
C LEU A 66 5.11 -11.17 -4.59
N GLU A 67 4.02 -11.53 -3.93
CA GLU A 67 2.73 -11.81 -4.58
C GLU A 67 1.90 -10.54 -4.47
N GLN A 68 1.61 -9.91 -5.62
CA GLN A 68 0.81 -8.69 -5.67
C GLN A 68 -0.67 -9.04 -5.53
N ALA A 69 -1.42 -8.18 -4.84
CA ALA A 69 -2.87 -8.28 -4.89
C ALA A 69 -3.34 -8.00 -6.32
N PRO A 70 -4.36 -8.71 -6.84
CA PRO A 70 -5.01 -8.28 -8.07
C PRO A 70 -5.44 -6.84 -7.85
N ALA A 71 -5.07 -5.97 -8.79
CA ALA A 71 -5.50 -4.59 -8.72
C ALA A 71 -7.03 -4.58 -8.65
N ASP A 72 -7.60 -3.76 -7.75
CA ASP A 72 -9.03 -3.43 -7.74
C ASP A 72 -9.32 -2.60 -8.99
N ASP A 73 -9.32 -3.31 -10.11
CA ASP A 73 -9.05 -2.79 -11.43
C ASP A 73 -10.36 -2.78 -12.20
N VAL A 74 -11.18 -1.78 -11.90
CA VAL A 74 -12.24 -1.37 -12.82
C VAL A 74 -11.66 -0.40 -13.88
N ALA A 75 -10.47 0.17 -13.65
CA ALA A 75 -9.91 1.28 -14.44
C ALA A 75 -8.95 0.82 -15.56
N ASP A 76 -7.99 -0.05 -15.29
CA ASP A 76 -7.18 -0.74 -16.30
C ASP A 76 -8.02 -1.74 -17.13
N ARG A 77 -9.09 -2.35 -16.58
CA ARG A 77 -10.12 -3.04 -17.41
C ARG A 77 -10.76 -2.11 -18.44
N PHE A 78 -10.90 -0.82 -18.12
CA PHE A 78 -11.46 0.18 -19.01
C PHE A 78 -10.44 0.62 -20.07
N THR A 79 -9.16 0.74 -19.69
CA THR A 79 -8.05 1.04 -20.60
C THR A 79 -7.83 -0.09 -21.61
N ASP A 80 -7.80 -1.36 -21.16
CA ASP A 80 -7.68 -2.53 -22.03
C ASP A 80 -8.86 -2.67 -23.01
N LEU A 81 -10.07 -2.25 -22.62
CA LEU A 81 -11.26 -2.28 -23.49
C LEU A 81 -11.20 -1.20 -24.58
N TRP A 82 -10.58 -0.05 -24.30
CA TRP A 82 -10.54 1.10 -25.21
C TRP A 82 -9.33 1.07 -26.15
N GLU A 83 -8.20 0.49 -25.72
CA GLU A 83 -7.01 0.29 -26.57
C GLU A 83 -7.14 -0.92 -27.53
N GLY A 84 -8.21 -1.72 -27.38
CA GLY A 84 -8.55 -2.86 -28.23
C GLY A 84 -9.56 -2.59 -29.36
N ILE A 85 -9.96 -1.33 -29.60
CA ILE A 85 -10.82 -0.88 -30.71
C ILE A 85 -9.97 -0.13 -31.74
#